data_AF-A0A497RG94-F1
#
_entry.id   AF-A0A497RG94-F1
#
_cell.length_a   1.000
_cell.length_b   1.000
_cell.length_c   1.000
_cell.angle_alpha   90.00
_cell.angle_beta   90.00
_cell.angle_gamma   90.00
#
_symmetry.space_group_name_H-M   'P 1'
#
loop_
_entity.id
_entity.type
_entity.pdbx_description
1 polymer ?
#
loop_
_entity_poly.entity_id
_entity_poly.type
_entity_poly.pdbx_seq_one_letter_code
_entity_poly.pdbx_strand_id
1 'polypeptide(L)'
;MADRDYGEFSKELKTITKQISWGIPVRKVIMDFVKRTKSWITQIVMFLLIETIDVGGGTVAMIESLARFNTMTQEVEKEKKMAVRPYVMIPYFAAILLVATTVMTLMFTAKTITVGGAESPAQNIDLDYLTSIFTTSTIVHSYLIGLVGGKISEESIAAGFKHSALLVILAVLAAKLVPMFINF
;
A
#
# COMPACT_ATOMS: atom_id res chain seq x y z
N MET A 1 -39.91 -8.29 10.70
CA MET A 1 -38.44 -8.02 10.71
C MET A 1 -37.97 -7.59 9.32
N ALA A 2 -38.81 -6.87 8.57
CA ALA A 2 -38.63 -6.57 7.16
C ALA A 2 -38.01 -5.18 7.01
N ASP A 3 -37.07 -5.06 6.07
CA ASP A 3 -36.39 -3.83 5.64
C ASP A 3 -35.22 -3.38 6.53
N ARG A 4 -34.21 -4.25 6.67
CA ARG A 4 -32.82 -3.79 6.84
C ARG A 4 -32.19 -3.75 5.46
N ASP A 5 -31.63 -2.60 5.09
CA ASP A 5 -30.93 -2.44 3.82
C ASP A 5 -29.51 -2.99 3.94
N TYR A 6 -29.26 -4.10 3.25
CA TYR A 6 -27.96 -4.77 3.09
C TYR A 6 -27.26 -4.37 1.77
N GLY A 7 -27.65 -3.24 1.17
CA GLY A 7 -27.04 -2.72 -0.07
C GLY A 7 -27.27 -3.66 -1.27
N GLU A 8 -26.21 -4.01 -1.99
CA GLU A 8 -26.31 -4.88 -3.18
C GLU A 8 -26.88 -6.27 -2.85
N PHE A 9 -26.68 -6.76 -1.62
CA PHE A 9 -27.21 -8.05 -1.18
C PHE A 9 -28.71 -8.02 -0.88
N SER A 10 -29.31 -6.83 -0.67
CA SER A 10 -30.74 -6.68 -0.37
C SER A 10 -31.64 -7.30 -1.45
N LYS A 11 -31.27 -7.15 -2.73
CA LYS A 11 -32.04 -7.69 -3.86
C LYS A 11 -32.07 -9.21 -3.85
N GLU A 12 -30.93 -9.81 -3.58
CA GLU A 12 -30.77 -11.26 -3.52
C GLU A 12 -31.42 -11.86 -2.27
N LEU A 13 -31.28 -11.20 -1.12
CA LEU A 13 -31.92 -11.59 0.12
C LEU A 13 -33.46 -11.54 0.03
N LYS A 14 -34.02 -10.51 -0.62
CA LYS A 14 -35.47 -10.44 -0.90
C LYS A 14 -35.92 -11.61 -1.77
N THR A 15 -35.13 -12.01 -2.75
CA THR A 15 -35.42 -13.16 -3.62
C THR A 15 -35.38 -14.48 -2.85
N ILE A 16 -34.35 -14.69 -2.03
CA ILE A 16 -34.21 -15.87 -1.15
C ILE A 16 -35.39 -15.95 -0.17
N THR A 17 -35.70 -14.84 0.50
CA THR A 17 -36.79 -14.77 1.50
C THR A 17 -38.15 -15.05 0.86
N LYS A 18 -38.39 -14.52 -0.35
CA LYS A 18 -39.60 -14.82 -1.12
C LYS A 18 -39.67 -16.30 -1.45
N GLN A 19 -38.63 -16.92 -1.98
CA GLN A 19 -38.68 -18.35 -2.31
C GLN A 19 -38.94 -19.24 -1.09
N ILE A 20 -38.34 -18.90 0.05
CA ILE A 20 -38.59 -19.60 1.32
C ILE A 20 -40.02 -19.38 1.82
N SER A 21 -40.55 -18.16 1.74
CA SER A 21 -41.92 -17.85 2.20
C SER A 21 -42.99 -18.54 1.36
N TRP A 22 -42.66 -18.93 0.13
CA TRP A 22 -43.50 -19.73 -0.76
C TRP A 22 -43.35 -21.25 -0.54
N GLY A 23 -42.63 -21.67 0.51
CA GLY A 23 -42.50 -23.07 0.91
C GLY A 23 -41.42 -23.87 0.18
N ILE A 24 -40.54 -23.22 -0.59
CA ILE A 24 -39.43 -23.90 -1.27
C ILE A 24 -38.36 -24.28 -0.23
N PRO A 25 -37.83 -25.53 -0.25
CA PRO A 25 -36.81 -25.94 0.70
C PRO A 25 -35.57 -25.03 0.67
N VAL A 26 -35.10 -24.62 1.86
CA VAL A 26 -33.96 -23.69 2.03
C VAL A 26 -32.72 -24.17 1.27
N ARG A 27 -32.41 -25.47 1.33
CA ARG A 27 -31.31 -26.09 0.56
C ARG A 27 -31.40 -25.74 -0.93
N LYS A 28 -32.58 -25.87 -1.53
CA LYS A 28 -32.77 -25.62 -2.97
C LYS A 28 -32.58 -24.14 -3.30
N VAL A 29 -33.19 -23.26 -2.51
CA VAL A 29 -33.09 -21.80 -2.69
C VAL A 29 -31.63 -21.32 -2.61
N ILE A 30 -30.88 -21.80 -1.61
CA ILE A 30 -29.48 -21.41 -1.44
C ILE A 30 -28.59 -22.03 -2.53
N MET A 31 -28.81 -23.30 -2.94
CA MET A 31 -28.06 -23.89 -4.07
C MET A 31 -28.27 -23.10 -5.37
N ASP A 32 -29.50 -22.67 -5.65
CA ASP A 32 -29.83 -21.87 -6.83
C ASP A 32 -29.21 -20.47 -6.77
N PHE A 33 -29.11 -19.89 -5.56
CA PHE A 33 -28.40 -18.64 -5.32
C PHE A 33 -26.88 -18.77 -5.52
N VAL A 34 -26.27 -19.83 -5.01
CA VAL A 34 -24.83 -20.14 -5.15
C VAL A 34 -24.45 -20.28 -6.62
N LYS A 35 -25.27 -20.98 -7.43
CA LYS A 35 -25.06 -21.14 -8.87
C LYS A 35 -25.13 -19.83 -9.65
N ARG A 36 -25.91 -18.87 -9.20
CA ARG A 36 -26.07 -17.56 -9.85
C ARG A 36 -25.00 -16.55 -9.45
N THR A 37 -24.41 -16.72 -8.26
CA THR A 37 -23.42 -15.79 -7.72
C THR A 37 -22.03 -16.06 -8.28
N LYS A 38 -21.33 -15.01 -8.74
CA LYS A 38 -19.95 -15.10 -9.26
C LYS A 38 -18.87 -15.03 -8.19
N SER A 39 -19.18 -14.49 -7.01
CA SER A 39 -18.24 -14.37 -5.90
C SER A 39 -18.00 -15.73 -5.26
N TRP A 40 -16.78 -16.21 -5.36
CA TRP A 40 -16.37 -17.48 -4.76
C TRP A 40 -16.49 -17.49 -3.22
N ILE A 41 -16.19 -16.36 -2.55
CA ILE A 41 -16.41 -16.17 -1.09
C ILE A 41 -17.88 -16.40 -0.73
N THR A 42 -18.80 -15.89 -1.55
CA THR A 42 -20.23 -16.00 -1.26
C THR A 42 -20.70 -17.44 -1.48
N GLN A 43 -20.18 -18.11 -2.51
CA GLN A 43 -20.48 -19.51 -2.78
C GLN A 43 -20.06 -20.41 -1.62
N ILE A 44 -18.84 -20.22 -1.09
CA ILE A 44 -18.33 -21.06 0.00
C ILE A 44 -19.07 -20.81 1.31
N VAL A 45 -19.38 -19.56 1.67
CA VAL A 45 -20.13 -19.23 2.88
C VAL A 45 -21.53 -19.82 2.85
N MET A 46 -22.22 -19.70 1.71
CA MET A 46 -23.58 -20.25 1.56
C MET A 46 -23.58 -21.77 1.52
N PHE A 47 -22.57 -22.40 0.91
CA PHE A 47 -22.38 -23.84 0.93
C PHE A 47 -22.14 -24.36 2.36
N LEU A 48 -21.24 -23.72 3.12
CA LEU A 48 -20.98 -24.05 4.52
C LEU A 48 -22.24 -23.92 5.39
N LEU A 49 -23.07 -22.91 5.12
CA LEU A 49 -24.33 -22.69 5.83
C LEU A 49 -25.35 -23.81 5.58
N ILE A 50 -25.51 -24.29 4.34
CA ILE A 50 -26.37 -25.46 4.05
C ILE A 50 -25.86 -26.71 4.78
N GLU A 51 -24.57 -27.03 4.63
CA GLU A 51 -23.99 -28.23 5.22
C GLU A 51 -24.09 -28.22 6.76
N THR A 52 -24.01 -27.04 7.37
CA THR A 52 -24.25 -26.87 8.81
C THR A 52 -25.72 -27.07 9.18
N ILE A 53 -26.66 -26.57 8.39
CA ILE A 53 -28.11 -26.73 8.66
C ILE A 53 -28.55 -28.20 8.55
N ASP A 54 -28.03 -28.93 7.55
CA ASP A 54 -28.49 -30.29 7.29
C ASP A 54 -27.85 -31.35 8.20
N VAL A 55 -26.59 -31.15 8.59
CA VAL A 55 -25.79 -32.20 9.27
C VAL A 55 -25.21 -31.74 10.60
N GLY A 56 -25.35 -30.45 10.95
CA GLY A 56 -25.08 -29.91 12.28
C GLY A 56 -23.62 -29.89 12.75
N GLY A 57 -22.68 -30.52 12.03
CA GLY A 57 -21.34 -30.78 12.58
C GLY A 57 -20.20 -30.95 11.58
N GLY A 58 -20.43 -30.65 10.30
CA GLY A 58 -19.39 -30.63 9.27
C GLY A 58 -19.23 -31.94 8.51
N THR A 59 -19.51 -31.88 7.21
CA THR A 59 -19.35 -32.98 6.26
C THR A 59 -17.96 -33.01 5.64
N VAL A 60 -17.62 -34.11 4.96
CA VAL A 60 -16.39 -34.21 4.15
C VAL A 60 -16.29 -33.04 3.15
N ALA A 61 -17.42 -32.66 2.55
CA ALA A 61 -17.47 -31.55 1.60
C ALA A 61 -17.22 -30.18 2.26
N MET A 62 -17.63 -29.99 3.53
CA MET A 62 -17.28 -28.81 4.32
C MET A 62 -15.76 -28.74 4.57
N ILE A 63 -15.13 -29.84 5.00
CA ILE A 63 -13.67 -29.86 5.24
C ILE A 63 -12.91 -29.56 3.95
N GLU A 64 -13.31 -30.18 2.84
CA GLU A 64 -12.71 -29.93 1.53
C GLU A 64 -12.87 -28.47 1.10
N SER A 65 -14.04 -27.86 1.37
CA SER A 65 -14.28 -26.45 1.07
C SER A 65 -13.38 -25.53 1.90
N LEU A 66 -13.27 -25.78 3.21
CA LEU A 66 -12.37 -25.03 4.09
C LEU A 66 -10.90 -25.17 3.68
N ALA A 67 -10.50 -26.37 3.27
CA ALA A 67 -9.15 -26.60 2.74
C ALA A 67 -8.91 -25.77 1.48
N ARG A 68 -9.84 -25.78 0.51
CA ARG A 68 -9.78 -24.91 -0.67
C ARG A 68 -9.75 -23.43 -0.32
N PHE A 69 -10.57 -23.00 0.65
CA PHE A 69 -10.57 -21.64 1.19
C PHE A 69 -9.19 -21.22 1.64
N ASN A 70 -8.58 -22.03 2.52
CA ASN A 70 -7.28 -21.76 3.07
C ASN A 70 -6.19 -21.70 1.97
N THR A 71 -6.19 -22.64 1.03
CA THR A 71 -5.24 -22.64 -0.10
C THR A 71 -5.38 -21.38 -0.95
N MET A 72 -6.61 -20.99 -1.29
CA MET A 72 -6.84 -19.81 -2.10
C MET A 72 -6.49 -18.52 -1.35
N THR A 73 -6.77 -18.43 -0.05
CA THR A 73 -6.32 -17.31 0.79
C THR A 73 -4.80 -17.23 0.81
N GLN A 74 -4.11 -18.35 0.98
CA GLN A 74 -2.64 -18.40 0.94
C GLN A 74 -2.09 -17.99 -0.42
N GLU A 75 -2.72 -18.42 -1.52
CA GLU A 75 -2.34 -17.99 -2.87
C GLU A 75 -2.52 -16.49 -3.05
N VAL A 76 -3.66 -15.92 -2.64
CA VAL A 76 -3.93 -14.48 -2.71
C VAL A 76 -2.93 -13.67 -1.87
N GLU A 77 -2.63 -14.12 -0.64
CA GLU A 77 -1.62 -13.48 0.21
C GLU A 77 -0.23 -13.54 -0.42
N LYS A 78 0.13 -14.68 -1.00
CA LYS A 78 1.41 -14.86 -1.71
C LYS A 78 1.50 -13.96 -2.94
N GLU A 79 0.45 -13.90 -3.75
CA GLU A 79 0.35 -13.03 -4.93
C GLU A 79 0.45 -11.55 -4.52
N LYS A 80 -0.32 -11.13 -3.51
CA LYS A 80 -0.23 -9.78 -2.94
C LYS A 80 1.19 -9.44 -2.53
N LYS A 81 1.86 -10.32 -1.77
CA LYS A 81 3.25 -10.11 -1.32
C LYS A 81 4.22 -9.99 -2.50
N MET A 82 4.07 -10.82 -3.53
CA MET A 82 4.92 -10.75 -4.73
C MET A 82 4.67 -9.48 -5.54
N ALA A 83 3.41 -9.07 -5.67
CA ALA A 83 3.01 -7.88 -6.41
C ALA A 83 3.43 -6.59 -5.71
N VAL A 84 3.43 -6.55 -4.37
CA VAL A 84 3.82 -5.38 -3.58
C VAL A 84 5.35 -5.22 -3.49
N ARG A 85 6.12 -6.32 -3.60
CA ARG A 85 7.58 -6.31 -3.46
C ARG A 85 8.33 -5.26 -4.31
N PRO A 86 7.98 -4.99 -5.59
CA PRO A 86 8.64 -3.94 -6.38
C PRO A 86 8.38 -2.52 -5.87
N TYR A 87 7.20 -2.28 -5.27
CA TYR A 87 6.83 -0.95 -4.76
C TYR A 87 7.71 -0.50 -3.59
N VAL A 88 8.37 -1.44 -2.90
CA VAL A 88 9.33 -1.16 -1.83
C VAL A 88 10.55 -0.39 -2.33
N MET A 89 10.95 -0.57 -3.61
CA MET A 89 12.14 0.07 -4.17
C MET A 89 11.90 1.52 -4.61
N ILE A 90 10.65 1.90 -4.90
CA ILE A 90 10.29 3.23 -5.40
C ILE A 90 10.68 4.35 -4.41
N PRO A 91 10.36 4.27 -3.10
CA PRO A 91 10.80 5.25 -2.10
C PRO A 91 12.31 5.47 -2.05
N TYR A 92 13.09 4.39 -2.19
CA TYR A 92 14.55 4.47 -2.19
C TYR A 92 15.07 5.20 -3.42
N PHE A 93 14.52 4.87 -4.59
CA PHE A 93 14.86 5.55 -5.82
C PHE A 93 14.51 7.04 -5.76
N ALA A 94 13.33 7.39 -5.25
CA ALA A 94 12.89 8.77 -5.08
C ALA A 94 13.80 9.57 -4.12
N ALA A 95 14.21 8.97 -3.00
CA ALA A 95 15.14 9.59 -2.06
C ALA A 95 16.52 9.85 -2.69
N ILE A 96 17.08 8.86 -3.39
CA ILE A 96 18.38 8.99 -4.09
C ILE A 96 18.28 10.06 -5.19
N LEU A 97 17.21 10.05 -5.99
CA LEU A 97 17.00 11.01 -7.07
C LEU A 97 16.90 12.43 -6.53
N LEU A 98 16.18 12.63 -5.41
CA LEU A 98 16.08 13.95 -4.77
C LEU A 98 17.46 14.41 -4.31
N VAL A 99 18.20 13.56 -3.59
CA VAL A 99 19.57 13.87 -3.13
C VAL A 99 20.49 14.24 -4.30
N ALA A 100 20.46 13.46 -5.39
CA ALA A 100 21.27 13.75 -6.57
C ALA A 100 20.88 15.08 -7.21
N THR A 101 19.58 15.36 -7.31
CA THR A 101 19.06 16.60 -7.88
C THR A 101 19.44 17.80 -7.03
N THR A 102 19.34 17.72 -5.69
CA THR A 102 19.71 18.82 -4.80
C THR A 102 21.21 19.12 -4.84
N VAL A 103 22.06 18.09 -4.86
CA VAL A 103 23.52 18.22 -5.04
C VAL A 103 23.83 18.89 -6.39
N MET A 104 23.20 18.43 -7.47
CA MET A 104 23.40 18.99 -8.81
C MET A 104 22.97 20.46 -8.89
N THR A 105 21.81 20.81 -8.32
CA THR A 105 21.33 22.19 -8.25
C THR A 105 22.29 23.08 -7.46
N LEU A 106 22.75 22.65 -6.29
CA LEU A 106 23.69 23.43 -5.47
C LEU A 106 25.04 23.65 -6.17
N MET A 107 25.61 22.61 -6.81
CA MET A 107 26.85 22.77 -7.58
C MET A 107 26.67 23.71 -8.77
N PHE A 108 25.56 23.60 -9.49
CA PHE A 108 25.27 24.48 -10.62
C PHE A 108 25.12 25.94 -10.17
N THR A 109 24.33 26.19 -9.12
CA THR A 109 24.17 27.53 -8.54
C THR A 109 25.50 28.10 -8.04
N ALA A 110 26.32 27.31 -7.34
CA ALA A 110 27.64 27.72 -6.89
C ALA A 110 28.54 28.15 -8.06
N LYS A 111 28.62 27.31 -9.11
CA LYS A 111 29.45 27.61 -10.29
C LYS A 111 28.95 28.81 -11.09
N THR A 112 27.64 29.00 -11.21
CA THR A 112 27.07 30.18 -11.88
C THR A 112 27.44 31.47 -11.14
N ILE A 113 27.45 31.48 -9.81
CA ILE A 113 27.86 32.64 -9.01
C ILE A 113 29.35 32.94 -9.21
N THR A 114 30.22 31.92 -9.25
CA THR A 114 31.67 32.11 -9.39
C THR A 114 32.13 32.46 -10.81
N VAL A 115 31.46 31.91 -11.85
CA VAL A 115 31.86 32.08 -13.26
C VAL A 115 31.12 33.23 -13.95
N GLY A 116 29.90 33.56 -13.49
CA GLY A 116 29.00 34.54 -14.13
C GLY A 116 29.35 36.02 -13.92
N GLY A 117 30.43 36.33 -13.22
CA GLY A 117 30.86 37.72 -12.95
C GLY A 117 30.12 38.35 -11.77
N ALA A 118 30.89 38.76 -10.77
CA ALA A 118 30.46 39.34 -9.50
C ALA A 118 29.94 40.81 -9.62
N GLU A 119 29.19 41.15 -10.68
CA GLU A 119 28.88 42.57 -10.98
C GLU A 119 27.38 42.90 -11.12
N SER A 120 26.49 42.05 -10.60
CA SER A 120 25.07 42.43 -10.43
C SER A 120 24.78 42.74 -8.96
N PRO A 121 24.45 43.98 -8.57
CA PRO A 121 24.21 44.36 -7.16
C PRO A 121 22.94 43.73 -6.54
N ALA A 122 22.21 42.90 -7.27
CA ALA A 122 20.83 42.53 -6.93
C ALA A 122 20.68 41.21 -6.17
N GLN A 123 21.66 40.29 -6.15
CA GLN A 123 21.50 39.02 -5.41
C GLN A 123 22.84 38.51 -4.88
N ASN A 124 23.20 38.92 -3.65
CA ASN A 124 24.07 38.13 -2.79
C ASN A 124 23.31 36.87 -2.39
N ILE A 125 23.31 35.86 -3.26
CA ILE A 125 22.75 34.56 -2.95
C ILE A 125 23.67 33.92 -1.89
N ASP A 126 23.20 33.87 -0.66
CA ASP A 126 23.88 33.18 0.44
C ASP A 126 23.81 31.67 0.19
N LEU A 127 24.93 31.11 -0.27
CA LEU A 127 25.06 29.70 -0.61
C LEU A 127 24.90 28.81 0.63
N ASP A 128 25.27 29.30 1.81
CA ASP A 128 25.15 28.57 3.07
C ASP A 128 23.69 28.48 3.50
N TYR A 129 22.94 29.57 3.34
CA TYR A 129 21.50 29.58 3.59
C TYR A 129 20.74 28.60 2.68
N LEU A 130 21.08 28.60 1.39
CA LEU A 130 20.52 27.68 0.40
C LEU A 130 20.85 26.22 0.72
N THR A 131 22.11 25.95 1.07
CA THR A 131 22.57 24.60 1.45
C THR A 131 21.84 24.12 2.70
N SER A 132 21.63 24.98 3.69
CA SER A 132 20.90 24.65 4.94
C SER A 132 19.43 24.30 4.68
N ILE A 133 18.73 25.07 3.84
CA ILE A 133 17.35 24.82 3.43
C ILE A 133 17.21 23.50 2.66
N PHE A 134 18.04 23.29 1.65
CA PHE A 134 17.98 22.07 0.84
C PHE A 134 18.34 20.83 1.66
N THR A 135 19.29 20.94 2.57
CA THR A 135 19.67 19.87 3.49
C THR A 135 18.53 19.48 4.42
N THR A 136 17.92 20.46 5.10
CA THR A 136 16.79 20.21 6.01
C THR A 136 15.60 19.60 5.26
N SER A 137 15.28 20.14 4.08
CA SER A 137 14.20 19.62 3.22
C SER A 137 14.46 18.17 2.79
N THR A 138 15.70 17.86 2.37
CA THR A 138 16.09 16.50 1.94
C THR A 138 16.00 15.49 3.08
N ILE A 139 16.40 15.86 4.30
CA ILE A 139 16.31 15.00 5.49
C ILE A 139 14.84 14.72 5.83
N VAL A 140 13.99 15.75 5.88
CA VAL A 140 12.56 15.59 6.17
C VAL A 140 11.88 14.75 5.09
N HIS A 141 12.17 15.00 3.82
CA HIS A 141 11.64 14.20 2.72
C HIS A 141 12.05 12.73 2.84
N SER A 142 13.33 12.46 3.08
CA SER A 142 13.88 11.10 3.22
C SER A 142 13.24 10.35 4.39
N TYR A 143 12.97 11.04 5.50
CA TYR A 143 12.24 10.49 6.63
C TYR A 143 10.80 10.11 6.25
N LEU A 144 10.05 11.02 5.63
CA LEU A 144 8.65 10.81 5.27
C LEU A 144 8.49 9.71 4.22
N ILE A 145 9.33 9.73 3.18
CA ILE A 145 9.24 8.75 2.10
C ILE A 145 9.66 7.36 2.55
N GLY A 146 10.60 7.26 3.49
CA GLY A 146 10.92 5.99 4.15
C GLY A 146 9.76 5.43 4.97
N LEU A 147 8.98 6.31 5.63
CA LEU A 147 7.86 5.89 6.46
C LEU A 147 6.70 5.40 5.58
N VAL A 148 6.42 6.13 4.50
CA VAL A 148 5.46 5.72 3.46
C VAL A 148 5.91 4.42 2.80
N GLY A 149 7.19 4.30 2.46
CA GLY A 149 7.77 3.11 1.85
C GLY A 149 7.62 1.86 2.70
N GLY A 150 7.92 1.96 4.00
CA GLY A 150 7.73 0.82 4.91
C GLY A 150 6.26 0.48 5.17
N LYS A 151 5.37 1.48 5.25
CA LYS A 151 3.93 1.23 5.38
C LYS A 151 3.38 0.47 4.17
N ILE A 152 3.85 0.80 2.96
CA ILE A 152 3.46 0.11 1.73
C ILE A 152 4.07 -1.30 1.68
N SER A 153 5.33 -1.46 2.14
CA SER A 153 6.07 -2.73 2.10
C SER A 153 5.55 -3.79 3.08
N GLU A 154 5.41 -3.41 4.35
CA GLU A 154 5.18 -4.35 5.45
C GLU A 154 3.83 -4.12 6.14
N GLU A 155 2.94 -3.32 5.54
CA GLU A 155 1.59 -3.00 6.04
C GLU A 155 1.54 -2.37 7.44
N SER A 156 2.70 -1.97 7.96
CA SER A 156 2.88 -1.46 9.31
C SER A 156 3.75 -0.20 9.32
N ILE A 157 3.37 0.77 10.16
CA ILE A 157 4.16 1.99 10.37
C ILE A 157 5.46 1.67 11.10
N ALA A 158 5.48 0.63 11.94
CA ALA A 158 6.68 0.20 12.67
C ALA A 158 7.82 -0.22 11.73
N ALA A 159 7.47 -0.82 10.59
CA ALA A 159 8.41 -1.13 9.53
C ALA A 159 8.98 0.12 8.85
N GLY A 160 8.12 1.13 8.64
CA GLY A 160 8.47 2.46 8.15
C GLY A 160 9.66 3.07 8.87
N PHE A 161 9.74 2.94 10.19
CA PHE A 161 10.86 3.47 10.97
C PHE A 161 12.22 2.90 10.57
N LYS A 162 12.30 1.60 10.22
CA LYS A 162 13.57 0.99 9.76
C LYS A 162 14.03 1.61 8.44
N HIS A 163 13.09 1.77 7.51
CA HIS A 163 13.37 2.36 6.19
C HIS A 163 13.68 3.86 6.29
N SER A 164 12.92 4.62 7.09
CA SER A 164 13.19 6.03 7.39
C SER A 164 14.55 6.22 8.02
N ALA A 165 14.93 5.41 9.02
CA ALA A 165 16.22 5.53 9.67
C ALA A 165 17.38 5.36 8.68
N LEU A 166 17.29 4.35 7.80
CA LEU A 166 18.30 4.10 6.77
C LEU A 166 18.38 5.27 5.77
N LEU A 167 17.24 5.76 5.26
CA LEU A 167 17.22 6.87 4.31
C LEU A 167 17.68 8.20 4.93
N VAL A 168 17.38 8.44 6.21
CA VAL A 168 17.88 9.61 6.93
C VAL A 168 19.39 9.55 7.12
N ILE A 169 19.95 8.38 7.44
CA ILE A 169 21.42 8.21 7.52
C ILE A 169 22.06 8.54 6.17
N LEU A 170 21.49 8.04 5.06
CA LEU A 170 21.95 8.39 3.71
C LEU A 170 21.83 9.89 3.42
N ALA A 171 20.72 10.53 3.80
CA ALA A 171 20.53 11.96 3.61
C ALA A 171 21.53 12.79 4.42
N VAL A 172 21.86 12.38 5.65
CA VAL A 172 22.87 13.05 6.48
C VAL A 172 24.28 12.86 5.91
N LEU A 173 24.60 11.67 5.40
CA LEU A 173 25.87 11.44 4.70
C LEU A 173 25.98 12.30 3.45
N ALA A 174 24.90 12.39 2.67
CA ALA A 174 24.83 13.28 1.51
C ALA A 174 25.00 14.75 1.91
N ALA A 175 24.35 15.19 3.00
CA ALA A 175 24.49 16.54 3.52
C ALA A 175 25.94 16.89 3.92
N LYS A 176 26.72 15.91 4.39
CA LYS A 176 28.15 16.08 4.65
C LYS A 176 29.01 16.10 3.38
N LEU A 177 28.60 15.38 2.33
CA LEU A 177 29.30 15.34 1.05
C LEU A 177 29.09 16.60 0.21
N VAL A 178 27.89 17.18 0.23
CA VAL A 178 27.54 18.42 -0.51
C VAL A 178 28.59 19.53 -0.36
N PRO A 179 28.97 19.99 0.87
CA PRO A 179 29.95 21.05 1.03
C PRO A 179 31.36 20.65 0.57
N MET A 180 31.70 19.36 0.55
CA MET A 180 32.99 18.88 0.06
C MET A 180 33.12 19.06 -1.46
N PHE A 181 32.03 18.89 -2.22
CA PHE A 181 32.00 19.09 -3.67
C PHE A 181 31.89 20.55 -4.09
N ILE A 182 31.37 21.43 -3.22
CA ILE A 182 31.26 22.86 -3.49
C ILE A 182 32.62 23.57 -3.31
N ASN A 183 33.45 23.09 -2.39
CA ASN A 183 34.78 23.67 -2.09
C ASN A 183 35.89 23.22 -3.05
N PHE A 184 35.56 22.59 -4.18
CA PHE A 184 36.49 22.08 -5.21
C PHE A 184 36.11 22.63 -6.60
#